data_AF-A0A7K2M9G8-F1
#
_entry.id   AF-A0A7K2M9G8-F1
#
_cell.length_a   1.000
_cell.length_b   1.000
_cell.length_c   1.000
_cell.angle_alpha   90.00
_cell.angle_beta   90.00
_cell.angle_gamma   90.00
#
_symmetry.space_group_name_H-M   'P 1'
#
loop_
_entity.id
_entity.type
_entity.pdbx_description
1 polymer ?
#
loop_
_entity_poly.entity_id
_entity_poly.type
_entity_poly.pdbx_seq_one_letter_code
_entity_poly.pdbx_strand_id
1 'polypeptide(L)'
;PALRKSAGRTVAVVAALIAVAVLFGLRSSGDDGSSTARSTTSSGQSSTGGAWTGGTSADDSGGLGTPDDTDDTDGDTGDGTSAGGGDDTTAGAADSDADEDATESPSPTPDPVGDAEVGSCFDDEGTRTRPDLVSTSCSPGAFKVVDIRHGTTDLDSCDGVDDSDESVSSHRHDLVLCLSYLNPGGDAYHAGQGDCVYGPNGSGAWYTEPCETGNFKVLAVYQGRNKSKCDGWPHYNLLKPFNGPSGAGLDRILCLSMNYPDAMGYAQVRQCLLKSGSGSDATFTNTGSCDSSNVVVSGRTGRYEAASFCGNDGWTTWRSREYPELAYTVCYRWR
;
A
#
# COMPACT_ATOMS: atom_id res chain seq x y z
N PRO A 1 -0.84 58.47 -18.60
CA PRO A 1 -0.90 58.42 -20.09
C PRO A 1 0.09 57.38 -20.65
N ALA A 2 -0.24 56.27 -21.30
CA ALA A 2 -1.45 55.55 -21.70
C ALA A 2 -1.00 54.06 -21.80
N LEU A 3 -1.65 53.08 -21.17
CA LEU A 3 -2.82 52.30 -21.62
C LEU A 3 -2.73 51.61 -23.00
N ARG A 4 -2.84 50.27 -22.93
CA ARG A 4 -3.39 49.27 -23.87
C ARG A 4 -2.49 48.72 -24.99
N LYS A 5 -2.32 47.39 -24.99
CA LYS A 5 -3.26 46.49 -25.71
C LYS A 5 -3.15 45.04 -25.22
N SER A 6 -4.29 44.51 -24.79
CA SER A 6 -4.57 43.09 -24.68
C SER A 6 -4.79 42.48 -26.07
N ALA A 7 -4.49 41.19 -26.20
CA ALA A 7 -5.10 40.34 -27.20
C ALA A 7 -5.23 38.94 -26.58
N GLY A 8 -6.42 38.64 -26.08
CA GLY A 8 -6.85 37.27 -25.82
C GLY A 8 -7.24 36.59 -27.13
N ARG A 9 -7.06 35.28 -27.18
CA ARG A 9 -7.76 34.39 -28.12
C ARG A 9 -7.85 33.00 -27.47
N THR A 10 -8.96 32.75 -26.80
CA THR A 10 -10.09 31.93 -27.30
C THR A 10 -9.79 30.44 -27.20
N VAL A 11 -10.39 29.88 -26.15
CA VAL A 11 -10.60 28.47 -25.84
C VAL A 11 -11.23 27.73 -27.02
N ALA A 12 -10.72 26.55 -27.34
CA ALA A 12 -11.43 25.52 -28.09
C ALA A 12 -11.37 24.22 -27.28
N VAL A 13 -12.41 23.98 -26.49
CA VAL A 13 -12.68 22.67 -25.88
C VAL A 13 -13.31 21.80 -26.97
N VAL A 14 -12.59 20.79 -27.42
CA VAL A 14 -13.14 19.72 -28.25
C VAL A 14 -13.58 18.61 -27.30
N ALA A 15 -14.89 18.58 -27.00
CA ALA A 15 -15.52 17.46 -26.33
C ALA A 15 -15.81 16.37 -27.36
N ALA A 16 -15.11 15.24 -27.27
CA ALA A 16 -15.42 14.03 -28.03
C ALA A 16 -16.18 13.06 -27.11
N LEU A 17 -17.50 12.99 -27.29
CA LEU A 17 -18.37 11.96 -26.74
C LEU A 17 -18.20 10.69 -27.58
N ILE A 18 -17.63 9.63 -26.97
CA ILE A 18 -17.70 8.28 -27.52
C ILE A 18 -18.74 7.51 -26.70
N ALA A 19 -19.91 7.32 -27.30
CA ALA A 19 -20.89 6.35 -26.84
C ALA A 19 -20.52 4.98 -27.43
N VAL A 20 -20.11 4.03 -26.60
CA VAL A 20 -20.06 2.61 -26.99
C VAL A 20 -21.32 1.95 -26.43
N ALA A 21 -22.18 1.53 -27.35
CA ALA A 21 -23.40 0.81 -27.05
C ALA A 21 -23.09 -0.58 -26.48
N VAL A 22 -23.62 -0.83 -25.29
CA VAL A 22 -23.76 -2.16 -24.69
C VAL A 22 -24.83 -2.91 -25.48
N LEU A 23 -24.43 -3.93 -26.24
CA LEU A 23 -25.35 -4.91 -26.79
C LEU A 23 -25.27 -6.19 -25.98
N PHE A 24 -26.30 -6.35 -25.14
CA PHE A 24 -26.72 -7.60 -24.53
C PHE A 24 -26.85 -8.70 -25.59
N GLY A 25 -26.06 -9.75 -25.44
CA GLY A 25 -26.24 -11.04 -26.10
C GLY A 25 -26.47 -12.12 -25.04
N LEU A 26 -27.67 -12.17 -24.47
CA LEU A 26 -28.15 -13.32 -23.70
C LEU A 26 -28.34 -14.51 -24.66
N ARG A 27 -27.55 -15.57 -24.48
CA ARG A 27 -27.98 -16.95 -24.78
C ARG A 27 -27.58 -17.88 -23.64
N SER A 28 -28.62 -18.46 -23.08
CA SER A 28 -28.66 -19.50 -22.05
C SER A 28 -28.48 -20.90 -22.66
N SER A 29 -28.29 -21.89 -21.77
CA SER A 29 -28.16 -23.35 -21.93
C SER A 29 -26.69 -23.80 -22.02
N GLY A 30 -26.06 -24.43 -21.03
CA GLY A 30 -26.54 -25.38 -20.02
C GLY A 30 -26.11 -26.78 -20.44
N ASP A 31 -25.13 -27.37 -19.74
CA ASP A 31 -25.07 -28.82 -19.43
C ASP A 31 -23.83 -29.16 -18.59
N ASP A 32 -24.09 -30.05 -17.62
CA ASP A 32 -23.22 -30.57 -16.58
C ASP A 32 -22.06 -31.44 -17.11
N GLY A 33 -20.92 -31.39 -16.42
CA GLY A 33 -19.74 -32.17 -16.82
C GLY A 33 -18.68 -32.30 -15.75
N SER A 34 -19.06 -32.79 -14.57
CA SER A 34 -18.14 -33.30 -13.54
C SER A 34 -17.17 -34.33 -14.14
N SER A 35 -15.87 -34.03 -14.13
CA SER A 35 -14.84 -35.07 -14.15
C SER A 35 -13.59 -34.64 -13.40
N THR A 36 -13.47 -35.20 -12.21
CA THR A 36 -12.24 -35.44 -11.46
C THR A 36 -11.18 -36.08 -12.35
N ALA A 37 -10.04 -35.43 -12.52
CA ALA A 37 -8.81 -36.06 -12.99
C ALA A 37 -7.73 -35.89 -11.92
N ARG A 38 -7.56 -36.95 -11.13
CA ARG A 38 -6.38 -37.22 -10.31
C ARG A 38 -5.23 -37.71 -11.22
N SER A 39 -4.01 -37.53 -10.69
CA SER A 39 -2.75 -38.19 -11.07
C SER A 39 -2.05 -37.54 -12.28
N THR A 40 -0.76 -37.26 -12.30
CA THR A 40 0.37 -37.94 -11.66
C THR A 40 1.52 -36.97 -11.40
N THR A 41 2.12 -37.11 -10.23
CA THR A 41 3.49 -36.73 -9.90
C THR A 41 4.46 -37.39 -10.89
N SER A 42 5.33 -36.62 -11.53
CA SER A 42 6.62 -37.15 -12.01
C SER A 42 7.73 -36.17 -11.68
N SER A 43 8.56 -36.62 -10.76
CA SER A 43 9.86 -36.12 -10.37
C SER A 43 10.80 -36.01 -11.57
N GLY A 44 11.44 -34.86 -11.73
CA GLY A 44 12.53 -34.63 -12.68
C GLY A 44 13.48 -33.59 -12.12
N GLN A 45 14.26 -34.00 -11.10
CA GLN A 45 15.41 -33.27 -10.61
C GLN A 45 16.48 -33.14 -11.70
N SER A 46 17.03 -31.94 -11.89
CA SER A 46 18.48 -31.77 -12.00
C SER A 46 18.86 -30.32 -11.70
N SER A 47 19.61 -30.21 -10.62
CA SER A 47 20.28 -29.07 -10.00
C SER A 47 21.27 -28.32 -10.90
N THR A 48 21.43 -27.02 -10.62
CA THR A 48 22.67 -26.28 -10.22
C THR A 48 22.44 -24.79 -10.49
N GLY A 49 22.67 -23.82 -9.60
CA GLY A 49 23.16 -23.75 -8.23
C GLY A 49 23.42 -22.26 -7.93
N GLY A 50 23.39 -21.85 -6.66
CA GLY A 50 23.74 -20.49 -6.24
C GLY A 50 23.11 -20.09 -4.91
N ALA A 51 23.60 -20.71 -3.84
CA ALA A 51 23.15 -20.53 -2.47
C ALA A 51 23.64 -19.22 -1.84
N TRP A 52 22.86 -18.66 -0.91
CA TRP A 52 23.36 -17.89 0.24
C TRP A 52 22.80 -18.53 1.51
N THR A 53 23.68 -19.18 2.26
CA THR A 53 23.43 -19.83 3.56
C THR A 53 23.87 -18.92 4.71
N GLY A 54 23.15 -18.95 5.83
CA GLY A 54 23.64 -18.41 7.10
C GLY A 54 22.61 -18.22 8.21
N GLY A 55 21.92 -19.29 8.65
CA GLY A 55 21.60 -19.47 10.08
C GLY A 55 22.83 -20.04 10.79
N THR A 56 23.00 -20.04 12.11
CA THR A 56 22.13 -20.44 13.24
C THR A 56 22.75 -19.83 14.53
N SER A 57 22.30 -19.95 15.79
CA SER A 57 21.46 -20.87 16.57
C SER A 57 21.09 -20.17 17.89
N ALA A 58 20.02 -20.59 18.58
CA ALA A 58 20.08 -21.02 19.98
C ALA A 58 18.71 -21.56 20.45
N ASP A 59 18.81 -22.62 21.25
CA ASP A 59 17.80 -23.48 21.86
C ASP A 59 16.95 -22.78 22.94
N ASP A 60 15.77 -23.31 23.29
CA ASP A 60 15.54 -23.91 24.62
C ASP A 60 14.15 -24.58 24.77
N SER A 61 14.05 -25.45 25.77
CA SER A 61 13.04 -26.47 26.02
C SER A 61 12.24 -26.19 27.31
N GLY A 62 11.02 -26.75 27.42
CA GLY A 62 10.29 -26.96 28.69
C GLY A 62 9.42 -25.78 29.14
N GLY A 63 8.29 -25.95 29.83
CA GLY A 63 7.69 -27.12 30.45
C GLY A 63 6.26 -26.80 30.92
N LEU A 64 5.54 -27.88 31.25
CA LEU A 64 4.18 -27.92 31.78
C LEU A 64 4.07 -27.31 33.18
N GLY A 65 2.93 -26.68 33.49
CA GLY A 65 2.58 -26.28 34.85
C GLY A 65 1.21 -25.61 34.95
N THR A 66 0.16 -26.41 35.16
CA THR A 66 -1.08 -26.00 35.82
C THR A 66 -0.87 -26.03 37.34
N PRO A 67 -1.57 -25.16 38.10
CA PRO A 67 -2.60 -25.72 38.98
C PRO A 67 -3.88 -24.86 39.10
N ASP A 68 -4.97 -25.58 39.39
CA ASP A 68 -6.16 -25.13 40.12
C ASP A 68 -5.79 -24.47 41.46
N ASP A 69 -6.53 -23.44 41.88
CA ASP A 69 -7.35 -23.50 43.09
C ASP A 69 -8.17 -22.22 43.31
N THR A 70 -9.36 -22.47 43.84
CA THR A 70 -10.45 -21.59 44.29
C THR A 70 -10.05 -20.63 45.41
N ASP A 71 -10.66 -19.44 45.47
CA ASP A 71 -11.38 -19.02 46.68
C ASP A 71 -12.26 -17.76 46.50
N ASP A 72 -13.34 -17.77 47.27
CA ASP A 72 -14.44 -16.82 47.40
C ASP A 72 -14.03 -15.39 47.81
N THR A 73 -14.85 -14.39 47.49
CA THR A 73 -15.35 -13.42 48.48
C THR A 73 -16.48 -12.55 47.94
N ASP A 74 -17.64 -12.69 48.59
CA ASP A 74 -18.76 -11.77 48.61
C ASP A 74 -18.37 -10.37 49.14
N GLY A 75 -19.05 -9.34 48.63
CA GLY A 75 -18.91 -7.96 49.08
C GLY A 75 -20.12 -7.11 48.72
N ASP A 76 -21.26 -7.41 49.34
CA ASP A 76 -22.48 -6.60 49.37
C ASP A 76 -22.46 -5.68 50.61
N THR A 77 -22.61 -4.36 50.43
CA THR A 77 -23.13 -3.32 51.35
C THR A 77 -22.72 -1.91 50.83
N GLY A 78 -23.54 -0.86 50.86
CA GLY A 78 -24.86 -0.70 51.45
C GLY A 78 -25.53 0.62 51.03
N ASP A 79 -26.85 0.57 51.13
CA ASP A 79 -27.82 1.66 51.04
C ASP A 79 -27.78 2.55 52.30
N GLY A 80 -28.04 3.84 52.15
CA GLY A 80 -27.85 4.87 53.16
C GLY A 80 -28.71 6.11 52.93
N THR A 81 -30.03 5.93 52.91
CA THR A 81 -31.04 6.98 52.98
C THR A 81 -30.84 7.95 54.17
N SER A 82 -31.00 9.25 53.95
CA SER A 82 -31.32 10.22 55.00
C SER A 82 -32.24 11.32 54.47
N ALA A 83 -33.32 11.55 55.20
CA ALA A 83 -34.37 12.52 54.94
C ALA A 83 -34.44 13.54 56.09
N GLY A 84 -34.88 14.76 55.75
CA GLY A 84 -35.21 15.88 56.65
C GLY A 84 -34.62 17.18 56.09
N GLY A 85 -35.34 18.26 55.78
CA GLY A 85 -36.68 18.73 56.15
C GLY A 85 -36.53 20.11 56.78
N GLY A 86 -37.13 21.16 56.19
CA GLY A 86 -37.35 22.46 56.85
C GLY A 86 -37.14 23.72 56.00
N ASP A 87 -38.26 24.38 55.68
CA ASP A 87 -38.41 25.74 55.11
C ASP A 87 -37.83 26.85 56.01
N ASP A 88 -37.41 27.98 55.42
CA ASP A 88 -38.02 29.30 55.69
C ASP A 88 -37.49 30.42 54.77
N THR A 89 -38.44 31.20 54.25
CA THR A 89 -38.28 32.40 53.41
C THR A 89 -37.72 33.61 54.15
N THR A 90 -36.91 34.46 53.50
CA THR A 90 -36.97 35.94 53.68
C THR A 90 -36.36 36.66 52.47
N ALA A 91 -37.14 37.55 51.86
CA ALA A 91 -36.72 38.51 50.85
C ALA A 91 -35.97 39.69 51.49
N GLY A 92 -34.90 40.14 50.84
CA GLY A 92 -34.16 41.34 51.22
C GLY A 92 -33.22 41.76 50.11
N ALA A 93 -33.68 42.69 49.28
CA ALA A 93 -32.86 43.39 48.30
C ALA A 93 -31.77 44.21 49.01
N ALA A 94 -30.53 44.06 48.56
CA ALA A 94 -29.48 45.04 48.76
C ALA A 94 -28.55 44.98 47.54
N ASP A 95 -28.75 45.99 46.70
CA ASP A 95 -27.87 46.46 45.64
C ASP A 95 -26.44 46.59 46.19
N SER A 96 -25.50 45.87 45.58
CA SER A 96 -24.07 46.02 45.84
C SER A 96 -23.35 45.53 44.60
N ASP A 97 -22.82 46.50 43.86
CA ASP A 97 -21.88 46.33 42.75
C ASP A 97 -20.78 45.33 43.14
N ALA A 98 -20.98 44.07 42.74
CA ALA A 98 -19.92 43.09 42.70
C ALA A 98 -19.39 43.15 41.27
N ASP A 99 -18.17 43.68 41.13
CA ASP A 99 -17.28 43.32 40.04
C ASP A 99 -17.33 41.80 39.91
N GLU A 100 -18.11 41.32 38.93
CA GLU A 100 -18.01 39.96 38.43
C GLU A 100 -16.62 39.84 37.83
N ASP A 101 -15.68 39.47 38.69
CA ASP A 101 -14.46 38.76 38.33
C ASP A 101 -14.93 37.52 37.56
N ALA A 102 -15.13 37.72 36.24
CA ALA A 102 -15.43 36.70 35.28
C ALA A 102 -14.24 35.75 35.32
N THR A 103 -14.34 34.78 36.23
CA THR A 103 -13.43 33.67 36.32
C THR A 103 -13.52 33.02 34.96
N GLU A 104 -12.50 33.24 34.12
CA GLU A 104 -12.40 32.62 32.81
C GLU A 104 -12.66 31.13 33.03
N SER A 105 -13.81 30.67 32.51
CA SER A 105 -14.14 29.25 32.55
C SER A 105 -12.96 28.54 31.90
N PRO A 106 -12.36 27.53 32.55
CA PRO A 106 -11.17 26.88 32.02
C PRO A 106 -11.50 26.42 30.60
N SER A 107 -10.66 26.82 29.64
CA SER A 107 -10.79 26.39 28.25
C SER A 107 -10.97 24.87 28.25
N PRO A 108 -11.96 24.34 27.49
CA PRO A 108 -12.21 22.91 27.47
C PRO A 108 -10.91 22.17 27.18
N THR A 109 -10.66 21.08 27.92
CA THR A 109 -9.52 20.20 27.63
C THR A 109 -9.66 19.74 26.18
N PRO A 110 -8.66 19.97 25.32
CA PRO A 110 -8.71 19.52 23.93
C PRO A 110 -9.00 18.02 23.86
N ASP A 111 -9.90 17.62 22.97
CA ASP A 111 -10.17 16.20 22.67
C ASP A 111 -9.67 15.94 21.25
N PRO A 112 -8.42 15.45 21.08
CA PRO A 112 -7.82 15.28 19.76
C PRO A 112 -8.69 14.45 18.81
N VAL A 113 -9.43 13.47 19.34
CA VAL A 113 -10.29 12.58 18.54
C VAL A 113 -11.63 13.25 18.26
N GLY A 114 -12.23 13.89 19.26
CA GLY A 114 -13.52 14.58 19.15
C GLY A 114 -13.48 15.84 18.28
N ASP A 115 -12.34 16.54 18.27
CA ASP A 115 -12.12 17.79 17.54
C ASP A 115 -11.43 17.58 16.18
N ALA A 116 -11.21 16.32 15.77
CA ALA A 116 -10.54 15.98 14.52
C ALA A 116 -11.37 16.35 13.28
N GLU A 117 -10.68 16.77 12.23
CA GLU A 117 -11.24 16.95 10.89
C GLU A 117 -10.47 16.06 9.90
N VAL A 118 -11.07 15.77 8.73
CA VAL A 118 -10.33 15.11 7.65
C VAL A 118 -9.13 15.98 7.27
N GLY A 119 -7.93 15.39 7.30
CA GLY A 119 -6.66 16.08 7.11
C GLY A 119 -5.94 16.47 8.41
N SER A 120 -6.57 16.35 9.58
CA SER A 120 -5.87 16.48 10.87
C SER A 120 -4.77 15.43 11.00
N CYS A 121 -3.70 15.76 11.71
CA CYS A 121 -2.57 14.86 11.91
C CYS A 121 -2.25 14.64 13.38
N PHE A 122 -1.86 13.41 13.69
CA PHE A 122 -1.58 12.93 15.04
C PHE A 122 -0.29 12.12 15.09
N ASP A 123 0.47 12.29 16.16
CA ASP A 123 1.44 11.29 16.61
C ASP A 123 0.68 10.30 17.49
N ASP A 124 0.89 8.99 17.29
CA ASP A 124 0.38 7.97 18.21
C ASP A 124 1.50 7.61 19.20
N GLU A 125 1.39 8.10 20.43
CA GLU A 125 2.31 7.78 21.54
C GLU A 125 1.90 6.49 22.26
N GLY A 126 0.78 5.89 21.87
CA GLY A 126 0.18 4.76 22.51
C GLY A 126 0.70 3.42 21.99
N THR A 127 -0.21 2.45 21.97
CA THR A 127 0.03 1.12 21.42
C THR A 127 -1.07 0.78 20.45
N ARG A 128 -0.84 -0.20 19.57
CA ARG A 128 -1.85 -0.67 18.61
C ARG A 128 -3.24 -0.97 19.22
N THR A 129 -3.32 -1.42 20.47
CA THR A 129 -4.62 -1.73 21.12
C THR A 129 -5.11 -0.62 22.05
N ARG A 130 -4.29 0.41 22.27
CA ARG A 130 -4.57 1.58 23.10
C ARG A 130 -3.88 2.79 22.46
N PRO A 131 -4.43 3.30 21.35
CA PRO A 131 -3.87 4.47 20.68
C PRO A 131 -3.95 5.69 21.61
N ASP A 132 -2.94 6.55 21.55
CA ASP A 132 -2.84 7.81 22.29
C ASP A 132 -2.48 8.92 21.30
N LEU A 133 -3.52 9.53 20.72
CA LEU A 133 -3.36 10.48 19.63
C LEU A 133 -3.06 11.88 20.16
N VAL A 134 -1.90 12.42 19.79
CA VAL A 134 -1.48 13.78 20.10
C VAL A 134 -1.43 14.61 18.83
N SER A 135 -2.20 15.70 18.78
CA SER A 135 -2.23 16.59 17.60
C SER A 135 -0.83 17.09 17.23
N THR A 136 -0.47 16.95 15.96
CA THR A 136 0.87 17.27 15.44
C THR A 136 0.79 17.86 14.03
N SER A 137 1.93 18.26 13.48
CA SER A 137 2.02 18.65 12.07
C SER A 137 2.00 17.43 11.16
N CYS A 138 1.39 17.55 9.96
CA CYS A 138 1.41 16.48 8.95
C CYS A 138 2.81 16.29 8.33
N SER A 139 3.70 15.68 9.11
CA SER A 139 5.07 15.31 8.73
C SER A 139 5.22 13.80 8.63
N PRO A 140 6.26 13.31 7.92
CA PRO A 140 6.49 11.88 7.84
C PRO A 140 6.69 11.27 9.23
N GLY A 141 5.98 10.18 9.51
CA GLY A 141 5.88 9.54 10.82
C GLY A 141 4.55 9.79 11.54
N ALA A 142 3.77 10.80 11.15
CA ALA A 142 2.46 11.06 11.71
C ALA A 142 1.36 10.23 11.03
N PHE A 143 0.21 10.13 11.68
CA PHE A 143 -1.04 9.65 11.11
C PHE A 143 -1.91 10.83 10.67
N LYS A 144 -2.46 10.76 9.45
CA LYS A 144 -3.40 11.74 8.92
C LYS A 144 -4.80 11.15 8.90
N VAL A 145 -5.81 11.89 9.36
CA VAL A 145 -7.21 11.52 9.19
C VAL A 145 -7.57 11.55 7.71
N VAL A 146 -8.01 10.42 7.18
CA VAL A 146 -8.48 10.30 5.78
C VAL A 146 -10.00 10.23 5.68
N ASP A 147 -10.68 9.74 6.72
CA ASP A 147 -12.14 9.72 6.79
C ASP A 147 -12.59 9.75 8.27
N ILE A 148 -13.84 10.17 8.50
CA ILE A 148 -14.49 10.17 9.82
C ILE A 148 -15.86 9.53 9.70
N ARG A 149 -16.10 8.48 10.49
CA ARG A 149 -17.39 7.80 10.61
C ARG A 149 -18.11 8.29 11.84
N HIS A 150 -19.25 8.95 11.67
CA HIS A 150 -20.09 9.41 12.78
C HIS A 150 -21.20 8.41 13.10
N GLY A 151 -21.73 8.47 14.32
CA GLY A 151 -22.82 7.62 14.78
C GLY A 151 -22.39 6.17 15.08
N THR A 152 -21.08 5.96 15.27
CA THR A 152 -20.51 4.63 15.47
C THR A 152 -19.22 4.71 16.26
N THR A 153 -18.92 3.64 17.01
CA THR A 153 -17.61 3.37 17.61
C THR A 153 -16.99 2.08 17.07
N ASP A 154 -17.59 1.53 16.01
CA ASP A 154 -17.16 0.31 15.33
C ASP A 154 -15.94 0.59 14.45
N LEU A 155 -14.78 0.08 14.85
CA LEU A 155 -13.51 0.30 14.16
C LEU A 155 -13.52 -0.25 12.73
N ASP A 156 -14.28 -1.32 12.48
CA ASP A 156 -14.39 -1.97 11.17
C ASP A 156 -15.14 -1.07 10.15
N SER A 157 -15.74 0.05 10.61
CA SER A 157 -16.35 1.04 9.72
C SER A 157 -15.35 1.76 8.78
N CYS A 158 -14.05 1.62 9.05
CA CYS A 158 -12.96 2.06 8.18
C CYS A 158 -12.55 1.02 7.13
N ASP A 159 -13.11 -0.19 7.15
CA ASP A 159 -12.82 -1.22 6.15
C ASP A 159 -13.19 -0.70 4.74
N GLY A 160 -12.20 -0.71 3.84
CA GLY A 160 -12.35 -0.24 2.47
C GLY A 160 -12.21 1.28 2.29
N VAL A 161 -11.84 2.04 3.33
CA VAL A 161 -11.35 3.41 3.17
C VAL A 161 -9.94 3.36 2.58
N ASP A 162 -9.74 4.07 1.47
CA ASP A 162 -8.44 4.16 0.81
C ASP A 162 -7.38 4.68 1.78
N ASP A 163 -6.20 4.05 1.75
CA ASP A 163 -5.02 4.36 2.57
C ASP A 163 -5.23 4.35 4.09
N SER A 164 -6.33 3.77 4.58
CA SER A 164 -6.56 3.59 6.01
C SER A 164 -5.68 2.48 6.57
N ASP A 165 -4.78 2.83 7.49
CA ASP A 165 -3.87 1.92 8.18
C ASP A 165 -4.33 1.58 9.60
N GLU A 166 -5.03 2.52 10.24
CA GLU A 166 -5.47 2.42 11.63
C GLU A 166 -6.81 3.12 11.82
N SER A 167 -7.56 2.70 12.83
CA SER A 167 -8.86 3.26 13.18
C SER A 167 -8.94 3.51 14.68
N VAL A 168 -9.41 4.69 15.08
CA VAL A 168 -9.53 5.07 16.50
C VAL A 168 -10.94 5.56 16.78
N SER A 169 -11.60 5.02 17.79
CA SER A 169 -12.96 5.40 18.17
C SER A 169 -12.99 6.36 19.36
N SER A 170 -14.03 7.20 19.41
CA SER A 170 -14.38 8.01 20.58
C SER A 170 -15.81 7.75 20.99
N HIS A 171 -16.00 7.09 22.12
CA HIS A 171 -17.34 6.85 22.69
C HIS A 171 -18.05 8.13 23.12
N ARG A 172 -17.29 9.15 23.54
CA ARG A 172 -17.85 10.44 23.97
C ARG A 172 -18.46 11.21 22.79
N HIS A 173 -17.86 11.08 21.62
CA HIS A 173 -18.24 11.80 20.41
C HIS A 173 -18.99 10.93 19.39
N ASP A 174 -19.19 9.65 19.70
CA ASP A 174 -19.84 8.64 18.84
C ASP A 174 -19.29 8.66 17.41
N LEU A 175 -17.95 8.56 17.30
CA LEU A 175 -17.26 8.57 16.01
C LEU A 175 -16.06 7.61 15.95
N VAL A 176 -15.62 7.31 14.73
CA VAL A 176 -14.37 6.60 14.40
C VAL A 176 -13.57 7.42 13.40
N LEU A 177 -12.29 7.63 13.68
CA LEU A 177 -11.32 8.21 12.75
C LEU A 177 -10.65 7.09 11.96
N CYS A 178 -10.61 7.22 10.63
CA CYS A 178 -9.81 6.38 9.75
C CYS A 178 -8.50 7.11 9.46
N LEU A 179 -7.37 6.51 9.84
CA LEU A 179 -6.06 7.13 9.87
C LEU A 179 -5.12 6.50 8.84
N SER A 180 -4.38 7.33 8.13
CA SER A 180 -3.35 6.94 7.16
C SER A 180 -1.97 7.33 7.66
N TYR A 181 -1.04 6.37 7.70
CA TYR A 181 0.33 6.59 8.15
C TYR A 181 1.16 7.29 7.08
N LEU A 182 1.67 8.49 7.38
CA LEU A 182 2.54 9.24 6.49
C LEU A 182 3.96 8.65 6.51
N ASN A 183 4.20 7.61 5.72
CA ASN A 183 5.46 6.88 5.78
C ASN A 183 6.68 7.76 5.43
N PRO A 184 7.75 7.77 6.26
CA PRO A 184 9.01 8.46 5.94
C PRO A 184 9.69 7.96 4.66
N GLY A 185 9.37 6.75 4.24
CA GLY A 185 9.81 6.15 2.98
C GLY A 185 9.06 6.64 1.75
N GLY A 186 8.09 7.56 1.86
CA GLY A 186 7.31 8.10 0.74
C GLY A 186 5.96 7.40 0.54
N ASP A 187 5.15 7.93 -0.39
CA ASP A 187 3.75 7.52 -0.58
C ASP A 187 3.59 6.14 -1.24
N ALA A 188 4.65 5.58 -1.83
CA ALA A 188 4.63 4.21 -2.35
C ALA A 188 4.40 3.16 -1.24
N TYR A 189 4.43 3.55 0.04
CA TYR A 189 3.97 2.74 1.15
C TYR A 189 2.52 2.23 0.98
N HIS A 190 1.67 3.06 0.38
CA HIS A 190 0.25 2.77 0.15
C HIS A 190 -0.05 2.23 -1.26
N ALA A 191 0.95 2.16 -2.15
CA ALA A 191 0.75 1.67 -3.50
C ALA A 191 0.17 0.25 -3.52
N GLY A 192 -0.87 0.05 -4.32
CA GLY A 192 -1.59 -1.20 -4.51
C GLY A 192 -1.04 -2.05 -5.64
N GLN A 193 -1.58 -3.27 -5.78
CA GLN A 193 -1.26 -4.13 -6.92
C GLN A 193 -1.68 -3.45 -8.23
N GLY A 194 -0.74 -3.36 -9.17
CA GLY A 194 -0.97 -2.75 -10.48
C GLY A 194 -0.44 -1.33 -10.59
N ASP A 195 -0.26 -0.63 -9.47
CA ASP A 195 0.32 0.71 -9.43
C ASP A 195 1.79 0.68 -9.87
N CYS A 196 2.29 1.84 -10.25
CA CYS A 196 3.69 2.00 -10.57
C CYS A 196 4.38 2.91 -9.57
N VAL A 197 5.59 2.52 -9.19
CA VAL A 197 6.37 3.17 -8.15
C VAL A 197 7.82 3.33 -8.60
N TYR A 198 8.46 4.38 -8.09
CA TYR A 198 9.88 4.63 -8.31
C TYR A 198 10.54 5.17 -7.05
N GLY A 199 11.82 4.92 -6.91
CA GLY A 199 12.66 5.55 -5.91
C GLY A 199 14.14 5.31 -6.24
N PRO A 200 15.05 5.81 -5.41
CA PRO A 200 16.48 5.56 -5.59
C PRO A 200 16.83 4.11 -5.21
N ASN A 201 17.90 3.59 -5.83
CA ASN A 201 18.47 2.30 -5.47
C ASN A 201 19.32 2.45 -4.20
N GLY A 202 18.66 2.39 -3.03
CA GLY A 202 19.28 2.59 -1.74
C GLY A 202 18.37 3.32 -0.76
N SER A 203 18.95 4.23 0.01
CA SER A 203 18.20 5.11 0.92
C SER A 203 17.47 6.20 0.14
N GLY A 204 16.20 6.40 0.46
CA GLY A 204 15.41 7.51 -0.06
C GLY A 204 13.94 7.17 -0.11
N ALA A 205 13.14 8.22 -0.32
CA ALA A 205 11.71 8.09 -0.48
C ALA A 205 11.35 7.48 -1.85
N TRP A 206 10.27 6.72 -1.86
CA TRP A 206 9.69 6.07 -3.01
C TRP A 206 8.28 6.61 -3.20
N TYR A 207 7.91 6.86 -4.44
CA TYR A 207 6.66 7.50 -4.80
C TYR A 207 5.90 6.69 -5.83
N THR A 208 4.59 6.81 -5.79
CA THR A 208 3.68 6.33 -6.82
C THR A 208 3.75 7.28 -8.01
N GLU A 209 3.96 6.72 -9.19
CA GLU A 209 4.17 7.45 -10.44
C GLU A 209 3.42 6.76 -11.60
N PRO A 210 3.13 7.45 -12.71
CA PRO A 210 2.61 6.81 -13.92
C PRO A 210 3.51 5.66 -14.39
N CYS A 211 2.92 4.59 -14.93
CA CYS A 211 3.70 3.46 -15.44
C CYS A 211 4.52 3.83 -16.67
N GLU A 212 5.84 3.87 -16.52
CA GLU A 212 6.78 4.28 -17.56
C GLU A 212 7.99 3.36 -17.60
N THR A 213 8.72 3.36 -18.71
CA THR A 213 9.96 2.57 -18.81
C THR A 213 10.96 3.00 -17.74
N GLY A 214 11.44 2.03 -16.96
CA GLY A 214 12.47 2.26 -15.94
C GLY A 214 11.93 2.41 -14.51
N ASN A 215 10.62 2.53 -14.32
CA ASN A 215 10.01 2.39 -13.00
C ASN A 215 9.43 0.98 -12.78
N PHE A 216 8.80 0.75 -11.64
CA PHE A 216 8.36 -0.58 -11.25
C PHE A 216 6.86 -0.67 -11.17
N LYS A 217 6.28 -1.73 -11.71
CA LYS A 217 4.92 -2.14 -11.42
C LYS A 217 4.88 -2.97 -10.13
N VAL A 218 3.93 -2.66 -9.25
CA VAL A 218 3.64 -3.44 -8.05
C VAL A 218 2.91 -4.73 -8.43
N LEU A 219 3.53 -5.87 -8.17
CA LEU A 219 2.96 -7.20 -8.41
C LEU A 219 2.04 -7.63 -7.27
N ALA A 220 2.45 -7.34 -6.04
CA ALA A 220 1.72 -7.66 -4.82
C ALA A 220 2.25 -6.84 -3.64
N VAL A 221 1.40 -6.67 -2.64
CA VAL A 221 1.71 -6.04 -1.36
C VAL A 221 1.44 -7.04 -0.26
N TYR A 222 2.35 -7.14 0.71
CA TYR A 222 2.18 -8.01 1.87
C TYR A 222 2.49 -7.26 3.16
N GLN A 223 1.66 -7.48 4.17
CA GLN A 223 1.99 -7.09 5.54
C GLN A 223 3.15 -7.93 6.09
N GLY A 224 3.97 -7.29 6.91
CA GLY A 224 5.15 -7.83 7.57
C GLY A 224 6.42 -7.75 6.72
N ARG A 225 7.48 -8.42 7.19
CA ARG A 225 8.82 -8.38 6.61
C ARG A 225 9.28 -9.68 5.92
N ASN A 226 8.34 -10.60 5.65
CA ASN A 226 8.69 -11.85 4.99
C ASN A 226 8.90 -11.67 3.48
N LYS A 227 10.17 -11.63 3.07
CA LYS A 227 10.60 -11.38 1.69
C LYS A 227 10.30 -12.55 0.73
N SER A 228 10.24 -13.79 1.23
CA SER A 228 10.03 -14.96 0.37
C SER A 228 8.65 -15.00 -0.28
N LYS A 229 7.73 -14.17 0.20
CA LYS A 229 6.42 -13.96 -0.44
C LYS A 229 6.53 -13.44 -1.89
N CYS A 230 7.66 -12.82 -2.26
CA CYS A 230 7.86 -12.31 -3.60
C CYS A 230 8.42 -13.33 -4.61
N ASP A 231 9.08 -14.40 -4.14
CA ASP A 231 9.89 -15.29 -5.00
C ASP A 231 9.07 -16.05 -6.06
N GLY A 232 7.77 -16.24 -5.82
CA GLY A 232 6.87 -16.95 -6.72
C GLY A 232 6.24 -16.11 -7.82
N TRP A 233 6.42 -14.78 -7.80
CA TRP A 233 5.73 -13.91 -8.74
C TRP A 233 6.41 -13.90 -10.12
N PRO A 234 5.63 -14.07 -11.21
CA PRO A 234 6.14 -13.87 -12.56
C PRO A 234 6.77 -12.49 -12.71
N HIS A 235 7.95 -12.44 -13.32
CA HIS A 235 8.66 -11.20 -13.61
C HIS A 235 9.07 -10.38 -12.37
N TYR A 236 9.12 -11.00 -11.20
CA TYR A 236 9.68 -10.37 -10.00
C TYR A 236 11.14 -9.96 -10.24
N ASN A 237 11.46 -8.70 -9.90
CA ASN A 237 12.78 -8.12 -10.09
C ASN A 237 13.36 -7.53 -8.80
N LEU A 238 12.51 -6.92 -7.97
CA LEU A 238 12.95 -6.20 -6.78
C LEU A 238 11.90 -6.29 -5.67
N LEU A 239 12.34 -6.31 -4.41
CA LEU A 239 11.47 -6.08 -3.27
C LEU A 239 11.73 -4.71 -2.65
N LYS A 240 10.67 -4.02 -2.24
CA LYS A 240 10.77 -2.78 -1.46
C LYS A 240 10.07 -2.96 -0.11
N PRO A 241 10.83 -3.07 1.00
CA PRO A 241 10.24 -3.03 2.32
C PRO A 241 10.00 -1.58 2.75
N PHE A 242 8.91 -1.38 3.49
CA PHE A 242 8.63 -0.18 4.25
C PHE A 242 8.40 -0.55 5.71
N ASN A 243 8.98 0.25 6.60
CA ASN A 243 8.71 0.13 8.02
C ASN A 243 7.46 0.95 8.35
N GLY A 244 6.54 0.36 9.10
CA GLY A 244 5.44 1.12 9.70
C GLY A 244 5.88 1.81 10.99
N PRO A 245 4.94 2.42 11.74
CA PRO A 245 5.20 2.87 13.10
C PRO A 245 5.72 1.71 13.97
N SER A 246 6.62 2.03 14.88
CA SER A 246 7.24 1.05 15.78
C SER A 246 6.17 0.34 16.60
N GLY A 247 6.17 -1.00 16.61
CA GLY A 247 5.21 -1.79 17.40
C GLY A 247 3.79 -1.87 16.82
N ALA A 248 3.46 -1.12 15.76
CA ALA A 248 2.12 -1.14 15.16
C ALA A 248 1.89 -2.36 14.26
N GLY A 249 2.94 -3.09 13.85
CA GLY A 249 2.81 -4.24 12.94
C GLY A 249 2.33 -3.86 11.53
N LEU A 250 2.54 -2.60 11.15
CA LEU A 250 2.16 -2.04 9.84
C LEU A 250 3.34 -2.02 8.86
N ASP A 251 4.38 -2.83 9.09
CA ASP A 251 5.43 -3.08 8.10
C ASP A 251 4.80 -3.67 6.83
N ARG A 252 5.29 -3.26 5.66
CA ARG A 252 4.80 -3.74 4.37
C ARG A 252 5.97 -4.08 3.44
N ILE A 253 5.75 -5.02 2.53
CA ILE A 253 6.66 -5.32 1.42
C ILE A 253 5.89 -5.22 0.10
N LEU A 254 6.46 -4.50 -0.85
CA LEU A 254 6.05 -4.50 -2.24
C LEU A 254 6.95 -5.46 -3.03
N CYS A 255 6.32 -6.37 -3.78
CA CYS A 255 6.98 -7.19 -4.78
C CYS A 255 6.89 -6.46 -6.12
N LEU A 256 8.02 -6.18 -6.75
CA LEU A 256 8.11 -5.24 -7.88
C LEU A 256 8.61 -5.91 -9.15
N SER A 257 8.07 -5.48 -10.28
CA SER A 257 8.54 -5.82 -11.63
C SER A 257 8.99 -4.56 -12.37
N MET A 258 10.17 -4.61 -12.97
CA MET A 258 10.73 -3.50 -13.74
C MET A 258 9.96 -3.31 -15.04
N ASN A 259 9.38 -2.14 -15.28
CA ASN A 259 8.77 -1.79 -16.55
C ASN A 259 9.87 -1.59 -17.60
N TYR A 260 10.21 -2.67 -18.30
CA TYR A 260 11.15 -2.63 -19.43
C TYR A 260 10.54 -1.91 -20.64
N PRO A 261 11.38 -1.44 -21.60
CA PRO A 261 10.88 -0.76 -22.81
C PRO A 261 9.91 -1.61 -23.62
N ASP A 262 10.11 -2.94 -23.63
CA ASP A 262 9.30 -3.89 -24.37
C ASP A 262 9.42 -5.31 -23.83
N ALA A 263 8.82 -6.29 -24.53
CA ALA A 263 8.75 -7.67 -24.07
C ALA A 263 10.12 -8.37 -23.96
N MET A 264 11.19 -7.87 -24.58
CA MET A 264 12.53 -8.46 -24.45
C MET A 264 13.05 -8.37 -23.02
N GLY A 265 12.60 -7.39 -22.24
CA GLY A 265 12.93 -7.26 -20.82
C GLY A 265 12.63 -8.51 -20.01
N TYR A 266 11.59 -9.26 -20.36
CA TYR A 266 11.16 -10.47 -19.66
C TYR A 266 11.35 -11.76 -20.46
N ALA A 267 11.78 -11.64 -21.72
CA ALA A 267 11.75 -12.77 -22.62
C ALA A 267 12.73 -13.87 -22.22
N GLN A 268 12.26 -15.11 -22.24
CA GLN A 268 13.04 -16.31 -21.98
C GLN A 268 13.58 -16.92 -23.28
N VAL A 269 14.62 -17.75 -23.16
CA VAL A 269 15.17 -18.49 -24.30
C VAL A 269 14.08 -19.38 -24.92
N ARG A 270 14.01 -19.40 -26.26
CA ARG A 270 12.95 -20.02 -27.09
C ARG A 270 11.61 -19.30 -27.13
N GLN A 271 11.47 -18.14 -26.49
CA GLN A 271 10.24 -17.36 -26.61
C GLN A 271 10.17 -16.70 -28.00
N CYS A 272 9.00 -16.82 -28.64
CA CYS A 272 8.69 -16.15 -29.89
C CYS A 272 8.16 -14.75 -29.63
N LEU A 273 8.66 -13.76 -30.36
CA LEU A 273 8.22 -12.37 -30.27
C LEU A 273 8.02 -11.78 -31.66
N LEU A 274 7.15 -10.78 -31.76
CA LEU A 274 7.02 -9.93 -32.93
C LEU A 274 7.97 -8.75 -32.79
N LYS A 275 9.00 -8.71 -33.62
CA LYS A 275 9.86 -7.54 -33.80
C LYS A 275 9.24 -6.60 -34.84
N SER A 276 9.05 -5.35 -34.45
CA SER A 276 8.69 -4.25 -35.36
C SER A 276 9.81 -3.21 -35.39
N GLY A 277 9.82 -2.33 -36.41
CA GLY A 277 10.85 -1.29 -36.54
C GLY A 277 12.27 -1.83 -36.83
N SER A 278 13.26 -0.94 -36.77
CA SER A 278 14.67 -1.22 -37.10
C SER A 278 15.63 -0.36 -36.28
N GLY A 279 16.88 -0.81 -36.13
CA GLY A 279 17.89 -0.06 -35.38
C GLY A 279 17.49 0.16 -33.93
N SER A 280 17.69 1.38 -33.44
CA SER A 280 17.30 1.83 -32.09
C SER A 280 15.79 1.86 -31.87
N ASP A 281 15.00 1.94 -32.93
CA ASP A 281 13.54 2.08 -32.87
C ASP A 281 12.83 0.72 -32.95
N ALA A 282 13.60 -0.37 -32.86
CA ALA A 282 13.06 -1.71 -32.84
C ALA A 282 12.31 -1.96 -31.53
N THR A 283 11.08 -2.48 -31.65
CA THR A 283 10.26 -2.89 -30.51
C THR A 283 9.93 -4.37 -30.61
N PHE A 284 9.78 -5.01 -29.45
CA PHE A 284 9.45 -6.43 -29.37
C PHE A 284 8.17 -6.66 -28.57
N THR A 285 7.19 -7.32 -29.19
CA THR A 285 5.90 -7.61 -28.55
C THR A 285 5.72 -9.10 -28.37
N ASN A 286 5.26 -9.52 -27.19
CA ASN A 286 4.82 -10.88 -26.96
C ASN A 286 3.38 -11.04 -27.45
N THR A 287 3.19 -11.74 -28.57
CA THR A 287 1.88 -11.99 -29.17
C THR A 287 1.22 -13.26 -28.64
N GLY A 288 1.86 -13.98 -27.72
CA GLY A 288 1.38 -15.25 -27.17
C GLY A 288 1.48 -16.44 -28.13
N SER A 289 1.93 -16.24 -29.37
CA SER A 289 2.07 -17.31 -30.36
C SER A 289 3.29 -17.10 -31.26
N CYS A 290 3.92 -18.21 -31.60
CA CYS A 290 4.95 -18.24 -32.62
C CYS A 290 4.39 -17.91 -34.01
N ASP A 291 3.15 -18.24 -34.35
CA ASP A 291 2.63 -18.03 -35.71
C ASP A 291 2.49 -16.55 -36.08
N SER A 292 2.36 -15.67 -35.07
CA SER A 292 2.30 -14.21 -35.20
C SER A 292 3.62 -13.51 -34.87
N SER A 293 4.72 -14.26 -34.79
CA SER A 293 6.06 -13.78 -34.40
C SER A 293 7.08 -14.00 -35.51
N ASN A 294 8.00 -13.05 -35.69
CA ASN A 294 9.06 -13.12 -36.70
C ASN A 294 10.46 -13.32 -36.10
N VAL A 295 10.59 -13.36 -34.77
CA VAL A 295 11.85 -13.68 -34.09
C VAL A 295 11.66 -14.71 -32.98
N VAL A 296 12.74 -15.42 -32.64
CA VAL A 296 12.86 -16.28 -31.46
C VAL A 296 14.07 -15.88 -30.64
N VAL A 297 13.90 -15.78 -29.32
CA VAL A 297 15.00 -15.55 -28.39
C VAL A 297 15.93 -16.76 -28.38
N SER A 298 17.20 -16.54 -28.70
CA SER A 298 18.23 -17.58 -28.74
C SER A 298 19.16 -17.56 -27.54
N GLY A 299 19.26 -16.43 -26.83
CA GLY A 299 20.12 -16.29 -25.66
C GLY A 299 19.76 -15.05 -24.84
N ARG A 300 20.13 -15.07 -23.56
CA ARG A 300 19.95 -13.93 -22.64
C ARG A 300 21.10 -13.86 -21.65
N THR A 301 21.53 -12.65 -21.32
CA THR A 301 22.45 -12.37 -20.22
C THR A 301 22.05 -11.08 -19.51
N GLY A 302 22.37 -10.95 -18.22
CA GLY A 302 22.16 -9.72 -17.45
C GLY A 302 23.20 -8.62 -17.72
N ARG A 303 24.15 -8.86 -18.64
CA ARG A 303 25.19 -7.89 -18.99
C ARG A 303 24.67 -6.92 -20.05
N TYR A 304 24.80 -5.62 -19.80
CA TYR A 304 24.50 -4.56 -20.76
C TYR A 304 25.48 -4.59 -21.94
N GLU A 305 25.00 -4.32 -23.17
CA GLU A 305 25.81 -4.24 -24.40
C GLU A 305 26.72 -5.46 -24.66
N ALA A 306 26.31 -6.64 -24.24
CA ALA A 306 27.07 -7.88 -24.43
C ALA A 306 26.90 -8.46 -25.85
N ALA A 307 27.09 -7.66 -26.89
CA ALA A 307 26.84 -8.07 -28.28
C ALA A 307 27.61 -9.34 -28.69
N SER A 308 28.86 -9.49 -28.23
CA SER A 308 29.70 -10.65 -28.52
C SER A 308 29.14 -11.98 -27.99
N PHE A 309 28.30 -11.93 -26.94
CA PHE A 309 27.60 -13.11 -26.41
C PHE A 309 26.61 -13.69 -27.44
N CYS A 310 26.07 -12.86 -28.33
CA CYS A 310 25.12 -13.30 -29.35
C CYS A 310 25.76 -13.87 -30.62
N GLY A 311 27.08 -13.74 -30.79
CA GLY A 311 27.78 -14.21 -31.97
C GLY A 311 27.20 -13.58 -33.26
N ASN A 312 26.60 -14.42 -34.11
CA ASN A 312 26.01 -14.01 -35.38
C ASN A 312 24.51 -13.68 -35.30
N ASP A 313 23.88 -13.86 -34.13
CA ASP A 313 22.47 -13.57 -33.93
C ASP A 313 22.23 -12.05 -33.81
N GLY A 314 21.01 -11.61 -34.10
CA GLY A 314 20.58 -10.25 -33.76
C GLY A 314 20.57 -10.06 -32.25
N TRP A 315 20.72 -8.83 -31.77
CA TRP A 315 20.71 -8.55 -30.34
C TRP A 315 20.03 -7.23 -30.02
N THR A 316 19.55 -7.11 -28.78
CA THR A 316 19.06 -5.87 -28.18
C THR A 316 19.48 -5.82 -26.72
N THR A 317 19.58 -4.62 -26.16
CA THR A 317 20.00 -4.38 -24.79
C THR A 317 19.23 -3.22 -24.19
N TRP A 318 19.10 -3.24 -22.87
CA TRP A 318 18.64 -2.08 -22.13
C TRP A 318 19.28 -2.10 -20.75
N ARG A 319 19.43 -0.91 -20.17
CA ARG A 319 19.92 -0.72 -18.80
C ARG A 319 19.25 0.49 -18.17
N SER A 320 18.74 0.30 -16.97
CA SER A 320 18.40 1.42 -16.09
C SER A 320 19.67 2.09 -15.57
N ARG A 321 19.69 3.42 -15.54
CA ARG A 321 20.78 4.18 -14.95
C ARG A 321 20.88 3.92 -13.43
N GLU A 322 19.73 3.81 -12.77
CA GLU A 322 19.62 3.68 -11.31
C GLU A 322 19.69 2.21 -10.85
N TYR A 323 19.21 1.29 -11.71
CA TYR A 323 19.19 -0.15 -11.44
C TYR A 323 19.99 -0.94 -12.50
N PRO A 324 21.32 -0.74 -12.57
CA PRO A 324 22.15 -1.35 -13.59
C PRO A 324 22.19 -2.89 -13.52
N GLU A 325 21.90 -3.48 -12.36
CA GLU A 325 21.78 -4.93 -12.15
C GLU A 325 20.58 -5.55 -12.86
N LEU A 326 19.58 -4.74 -13.22
CA LEU A 326 18.41 -5.15 -14.00
C LEU A 326 18.63 -4.96 -15.51
N ALA A 327 19.87 -4.69 -15.94
CA ALA A 327 20.22 -4.64 -17.34
C ALA A 327 20.08 -6.02 -18.01
N TYR A 328 19.99 -6.00 -19.34
CA TYR A 328 20.04 -7.22 -20.13
C TYR A 328 20.70 -7.00 -21.48
N THR A 329 21.21 -8.10 -22.05
CA THR A 329 21.36 -8.28 -23.50
C THR A 329 20.63 -9.56 -23.89
N VAL A 330 19.78 -9.48 -24.91
CA VAL A 330 19.01 -10.61 -25.43
C VAL A 330 19.37 -10.81 -26.90
N CYS A 331 19.67 -12.07 -27.25
CA CYS A 331 19.96 -12.52 -28.61
C CYS A 331 18.68 -13.07 -29.24
N TYR A 332 18.49 -12.82 -30.53
CA TYR A 332 17.35 -13.30 -31.29
C TYR A 332 17.75 -13.73 -32.70
N ARG A 333 16.99 -14.69 -33.22
CA ARG A 333 17.07 -15.13 -34.62
C ARG A 333 15.76 -14.85 -35.32
N TRP A 334 15.85 -14.49 -36.59
CA TRP A 334 14.68 -14.44 -37.46
C TRP A 334 14.08 -15.84 -37.63
N ARG A 335 12.76 -15.88 -37.73
CA ARG A 335 11.99 -17.09 -38.00
C ARG A 335 11.42 -17.07 -39.40
#